data_AF-A0A4R0U4Y0-F1
#
_entry.id   AF-A0A4R0U4Y0-F1
#
_cell.length_a   1.000
_cell.length_b   1.000
_cell.length_c   1.000
_cell.angle_alpha   90.00
_cell.angle_beta   90.00
_cell.angle_gamma   90.00
#
_symmetry.space_group_name_H-M   'P 1'
#
loop_
_entity.id
_entity.type
_entity.pdbx_description
1 polymer ?
#
loop_
_entity_poly.entity_id
_entity_poly.type
_entity_poly.pdbx_seq_one_letter_code
_entity_poly.pdbx_strand_id
1 'polypeptide(L)'
;MFLHDVNYDHFNIAYGDTLINPQHWDDEPFEVIVSNPPYSTKWEGDDNPTLINDPRFAPAGVLAPKSKADLAFTMHMLSWLAADGTAAIVEFPGVLYRGGKEQKIRKYLLEGNFIDAVIQLPPNLFFGTSIATCIIVLKKSKNDDSVLFIDASERFVHVGNQNQLSPDDIAAIMDAYVKREPVEHFSAVASLEDIRKNDYVLSVSGYVQPKDTREKIDIAELNRQISGIVARENELRTQIDAIVADLEN
;
A
#
# COMPACT_ATOMS: atom_id res chain seq x y z
N MET A 1 -22.16 9.59 15.66
CA MET A 1 -23.50 9.11 15.23
C MET A 1 -24.59 9.84 15.98
N PHE A 2 -24.67 9.72 17.31
CA PHE A 2 -25.66 10.44 18.13
C PHE A 2 -25.66 11.97 17.94
N LEU A 3 -24.48 12.63 17.98
CA LEU A 3 -24.36 14.08 17.75
C LEU A 3 -24.56 14.53 16.29
N HIS A 4 -24.76 13.59 15.37
CA HIS A 4 -25.02 13.84 13.96
C HIS A 4 -26.46 13.47 13.59
N ASP A 5 -27.37 13.44 14.57
CA ASP A 5 -28.81 13.21 14.42
C ASP A 5 -29.19 11.88 13.73
N VAL A 6 -28.32 10.85 13.85
CA VAL A 6 -28.67 9.49 13.45
C VAL A 6 -29.61 8.89 14.51
N ASN A 7 -30.75 8.34 14.09
CA ASN A 7 -31.70 7.71 15.01
C ASN A 7 -31.07 6.47 15.70
N TYR A 8 -31.40 6.24 16.98
CA TYR A 8 -30.80 5.20 17.82
C TYR A 8 -31.13 3.77 17.37
N ASP A 9 -32.21 3.60 16.61
CA ASP A 9 -32.60 2.33 15.99
C ASP A 9 -31.81 2.03 14.70
N HIS A 10 -31.05 3.01 14.18
CA HIS A 10 -30.25 2.90 12.96
C HIS A 10 -28.73 2.74 13.23
N PHE A 11 -28.30 2.67 14.49
CA PHE A 11 -26.90 2.36 14.80
C PHE A 11 -26.74 1.54 16.09
N ASN A 12 -25.78 0.64 16.08
CA ASN A 12 -25.37 -0.10 17.27
C ASN A 12 -23.84 -0.23 17.29
N ILE A 13 -23.23 0.08 18.43
CA ILE A 13 -21.79 -0.12 18.65
C ILE A 13 -21.65 -0.99 19.89
N ALA A 14 -21.00 -2.14 19.73
CA ALA A 14 -20.74 -3.07 20.82
C ALA A 14 -19.30 -2.95 21.32
N TYR A 15 -19.11 -3.09 22.62
CA TYR A 15 -17.79 -3.09 23.26
C TYR A 15 -17.24 -4.51 23.31
N GLY A 16 -16.05 -4.73 22.75
CA GLY A 16 -15.37 -6.03 22.79
C GLY A 16 -14.14 -6.08 21.87
N ASP A 17 -13.39 -7.18 21.96
CA ASP A 17 -12.32 -7.50 21.01
C ASP A 17 -12.94 -8.22 19.80
N THR A 18 -12.89 -7.59 18.63
CA THR A 18 -13.44 -8.10 17.37
C THR A 18 -12.88 -9.47 16.96
N LEU A 19 -11.61 -9.76 17.28
CA LEU A 19 -10.98 -11.02 16.88
C LEU A 19 -11.33 -12.16 17.84
N ILE A 20 -11.59 -11.87 19.12
CA ILE A 20 -11.86 -12.88 20.14
C ILE A 20 -13.35 -13.09 20.40
N ASN A 21 -14.11 -12.00 20.48
CA ASN A 21 -15.54 -12.00 20.80
C ASN A 21 -16.28 -11.04 19.84
N PRO A 22 -16.32 -11.34 18.53
CA PRO A 22 -17.07 -10.54 17.58
C PRO A 22 -18.55 -10.45 18.00
N GLN A 23 -19.19 -9.35 17.66
CA GLN A 23 -20.60 -9.06 17.97
C GLN A 23 -21.40 -9.01 16.66
N HIS A 24 -22.71 -8.73 16.75
CA HIS A 24 -23.57 -8.53 15.56
C HIS A 24 -23.68 -9.75 14.65
N TRP A 25 -23.69 -10.95 15.25
CA TRP A 25 -23.76 -12.20 14.49
C TRP A 25 -25.02 -12.33 13.64
N ASP A 26 -26.14 -11.77 14.12
CA ASP A 26 -27.43 -11.87 13.46
C ASP A 26 -27.63 -10.83 12.34
N ASP A 27 -26.70 -9.88 12.17
CA ASP A 27 -26.79 -8.79 11.18
C ASP A 27 -26.06 -9.11 9.87
N GLU A 28 -25.42 -10.28 9.78
CA GLU A 28 -24.63 -10.70 8.61
C GLU A 28 -25.50 -11.33 7.51
N PRO A 29 -25.06 -11.25 6.23
CA PRO A 29 -23.82 -10.64 5.74
C PRO A 29 -23.96 -9.14 5.42
N PHE A 30 -22.84 -8.41 5.38
CA PHE A 30 -22.81 -6.96 5.10
C PHE A 30 -22.42 -6.62 3.66
N GLU A 31 -23.13 -5.68 3.04
CA GLU A 31 -22.82 -5.19 1.68
C GLU A 31 -21.62 -4.22 1.64
N VAL A 32 -21.40 -3.47 2.72
CA VAL A 32 -20.32 -2.48 2.81
C VAL A 32 -19.61 -2.62 4.14
N ILE A 33 -18.29 -2.81 4.10
CA ILE A 33 -17.43 -2.82 5.30
C ILE A 33 -16.30 -1.83 5.08
N VAL A 34 -16.10 -0.91 6.02
CA VAL A 34 -14.93 0.00 6.03
C VAL A 34 -14.21 -0.13 7.35
N SER A 35 -12.88 -0.15 7.33
CA SER A 35 -12.11 -0.25 8.56
C SER A 35 -10.73 0.39 8.46
N ASN A 36 -10.26 0.86 9.60
CA ASN A 36 -8.88 1.28 9.84
C ASN A 36 -8.39 0.59 11.12
N PRO A 37 -8.07 -0.72 11.05
CA PRO A 37 -7.63 -1.49 12.22
C PRO A 37 -6.30 -0.95 12.77
N PRO A 38 -6.04 -1.15 14.08
CA PRO A 38 -4.77 -0.76 14.68
C PRO A 38 -3.58 -1.54 14.07
N TYR A 39 -2.59 -0.81 13.57
CA TYR A 39 -1.48 -1.39 12.80
C TYR A 39 -0.60 -2.31 13.64
N SER A 40 -0.42 -3.53 13.13
CA SER A 40 0.44 -4.57 13.71
C SER A 40 0.25 -4.74 15.22
N THR A 41 -1.00 -4.63 15.69
CA THR A 41 -1.31 -4.91 17.09
C THR A 41 -1.08 -6.37 17.41
N LYS A 42 -0.72 -6.63 18.68
CA LYS A 42 -0.66 -8.00 19.20
C LYS A 42 -2.07 -8.54 19.37
N TRP A 43 -2.23 -9.84 19.19
CA TRP A 43 -3.48 -10.56 19.40
C TRP A 43 -3.18 -12.00 19.82
N GLU A 44 -4.21 -12.74 20.23
CA GLU A 44 -4.06 -14.09 20.78
C GLU A 44 -3.47 -15.07 19.76
N GLY A 45 -3.95 -15.05 18.51
CA GLY A 45 -3.42 -15.87 17.43
C GLY A 45 -3.31 -17.35 17.79
N ASP A 46 -2.14 -17.96 17.61
CA ASP A 46 -1.92 -19.37 17.92
C ASP A 46 -1.73 -19.69 19.41
N ASP A 47 -1.79 -18.70 20.32
CA ASP A 47 -1.90 -18.97 21.76
C ASP A 47 -3.30 -19.51 22.13
N ASN A 48 -4.30 -19.25 21.29
CA ASN A 48 -5.61 -19.89 21.39
C ASN A 48 -5.75 -20.98 20.32
N PRO A 49 -5.63 -22.25 20.70
CA PRO A 49 -5.64 -23.36 19.75
C PRO A 49 -6.99 -23.56 19.07
N THR A 50 -8.06 -22.92 19.54
CA THR A 50 -9.39 -23.03 18.92
C THR A 50 -9.52 -22.17 17.66
N LEU A 51 -8.77 -21.06 17.57
CA LEU A 51 -8.87 -20.10 16.46
C LEU A 51 -8.50 -20.71 15.11
N ILE A 52 -7.65 -21.75 15.07
CA ILE A 52 -7.31 -22.42 13.80
C ILE A 52 -8.51 -23.10 13.14
N ASN A 53 -9.53 -23.44 13.93
CA ASN A 53 -10.77 -24.05 13.45
C ASN A 53 -11.92 -23.04 13.33
N ASP A 54 -11.68 -21.76 13.68
CA ASP A 54 -12.66 -20.69 13.50
C ASP A 54 -12.96 -20.54 12.00
N PRO A 55 -14.24 -20.54 11.57
CA PRO A 55 -14.61 -20.41 10.15
C PRO A 55 -14.00 -19.19 9.44
N ARG A 56 -13.68 -18.12 10.19
CA ARG A 56 -13.04 -16.91 9.65
C ARG A 56 -11.60 -17.16 9.21
N PHE A 57 -10.89 -18.07 9.87
CA PHE A 57 -9.44 -18.25 9.69
C PHE A 57 -9.07 -19.63 9.12
N ALA A 58 -9.86 -20.65 9.42
CA ALA A 58 -9.65 -22.03 8.97
C ALA A 58 -9.41 -22.16 7.45
N PRO A 59 -10.12 -21.42 6.56
CA PRO A 59 -9.88 -21.52 5.11
C PRO A 59 -8.46 -21.17 4.66
N ALA A 60 -7.76 -20.27 5.37
CA ALA A 60 -6.37 -19.94 5.06
C ALA A 60 -5.38 -21.00 5.57
N GLY A 61 -5.82 -21.92 6.44
CA GLY A 61 -5.02 -23.00 7.02
C GLY A 61 -3.93 -22.56 8.00
N VAL A 62 -3.80 -21.25 8.27
CA VAL A 62 -2.88 -20.66 9.24
C VAL A 62 -3.48 -19.40 9.85
N LEU A 63 -3.07 -19.08 11.08
CA LEU A 63 -3.40 -17.81 11.73
C LEU A 63 -2.36 -16.73 11.40
N ALA A 64 -2.78 -15.46 11.40
CA ALA A 64 -1.81 -14.36 11.33
C ALA A 64 -0.82 -14.43 12.52
N PRO A 65 0.40 -13.89 12.39
CA PRO A 65 1.36 -13.91 13.50
C PRO A 65 0.81 -13.16 14.74
N LYS A 66 1.07 -13.67 15.95
CA LYS A 66 0.60 -13.04 17.20
C LYS A 66 1.03 -11.59 17.40
N SER A 67 2.16 -11.22 16.81
CA SER A 67 2.67 -9.86 16.87
C SER A 67 1.98 -8.90 15.90
N LYS A 68 1.15 -9.41 14.98
CA LYS A 68 0.62 -8.69 13.81
C LYS A 68 -0.78 -9.19 13.44
N ALA A 69 -1.81 -8.52 13.95
CA ALA A 69 -3.20 -8.86 13.71
C ALA A 69 -3.77 -8.39 12.36
N ASP A 70 -2.99 -7.64 11.56
CA ASP A 70 -3.44 -6.97 10.33
C ASP A 70 -4.31 -7.90 9.43
N LEU A 71 -3.73 -9.01 8.96
CA LEU A 71 -4.45 -9.98 8.12
C LEU A 71 -5.52 -10.79 8.86
N ALA A 72 -5.53 -10.82 10.20
CA ALA A 72 -6.64 -11.41 10.95
C ALA A 72 -7.89 -10.51 10.85
N PHE A 73 -7.71 -9.18 10.89
CA PHE A 73 -8.81 -8.25 10.60
C PHE A 73 -9.28 -8.37 9.15
N THR A 74 -8.37 -8.47 8.18
CA THR A 74 -8.73 -8.70 6.77
C THR A 74 -9.59 -9.96 6.60
N MET A 75 -9.16 -11.09 7.19
CA MET A 75 -9.89 -12.36 7.14
C MET A 75 -11.23 -12.29 7.87
N HIS A 76 -11.29 -11.58 9.00
CA HIS A 76 -12.54 -11.31 9.68
C HIS A 76 -13.49 -10.56 8.73
N MET A 77 -13.13 -9.41 8.19
CA MET A 77 -14.02 -8.66 7.30
C MET A 77 -14.45 -9.46 6.07
N LEU A 78 -13.56 -10.26 5.48
CA LEU A 78 -13.92 -11.16 4.38
C LEU A 78 -15.02 -12.15 4.78
N SER A 79 -14.96 -12.74 5.98
CA SER A 79 -15.95 -13.73 6.42
C SER A 79 -17.37 -13.15 6.42
N TRP A 80 -17.52 -11.93 6.95
CA TRP A 80 -18.80 -11.25 7.17
C TRP A 80 -19.32 -10.49 5.93
N LEU A 81 -18.51 -10.40 4.87
CA LEU A 81 -18.87 -9.69 3.65
C LEU A 81 -19.95 -10.45 2.85
N ALA A 82 -20.95 -9.76 2.32
CA ALA A 82 -21.93 -10.33 1.39
C ALA A 82 -21.27 -10.75 0.07
N ALA A 83 -21.93 -11.62 -0.69
CA ALA A 83 -21.41 -12.12 -1.96
C ALA A 83 -21.18 -11.00 -2.98
N ASP A 84 -22.07 -10.00 -3.00
CA ASP A 84 -22.05 -8.77 -3.80
C ASP A 84 -21.48 -7.56 -3.03
N GLY A 85 -21.01 -7.78 -1.81
CA GLY A 85 -20.46 -6.73 -0.96
C GLY A 85 -19.05 -6.28 -1.34
N THR A 86 -18.66 -5.10 -0.85
CA THR A 86 -17.31 -4.56 -0.95
C THR A 86 -16.77 -4.16 0.42
N ALA A 87 -15.54 -4.59 0.75
CA ALA A 87 -14.83 -4.09 1.92
C ALA A 87 -13.64 -3.22 1.51
N ALA A 88 -13.39 -2.12 2.22
CA ALA A 88 -12.20 -1.29 2.04
C ALA A 88 -11.48 -1.10 3.38
N ILE A 89 -10.22 -1.53 3.43
CA ILE A 89 -9.47 -1.67 4.68
C ILE A 89 -8.16 -0.91 4.57
N VAL A 90 -7.94 0.05 5.47
CA VAL A 90 -6.64 0.71 5.61
C VAL A 90 -5.69 -0.22 6.38
N GLU A 91 -4.52 -0.50 5.82
CA GLU A 91 -3.56 -1.46 6.35
C GLU A 91 -2.14 -0.87 6.40
N PHE A 92 -1.31 -1.45 7.27
CA PHE A 92 0.13 -1.23 7.21
C PHE A 92 0.72 -1.95 5.98
N PRO A 93 1.54 -1.30 5.12
CA PRO A 93 1.99 -1.87 3.84
C PRO A 93 2.71 -3.21 3.95
N GLY A 94 3.25 -3.53 5.14
CA GLY A 94 3.82 -4.85 5.42
C GLY A 94 2.91 -6.02 5.07
N VAL A 95 1.58 -5.88 5.12
CA VAL A 95 0.66 -6.96 4.74
C VAL A 95 0.83 -7.39 3.29
N LEU A 96 1.37 -6.53 2.42
CA LEU A 96 1.52 -6.76 0.99
C LEU A 96 2.72 -7.66 0.63
N TYR A 97 3.75 -7.74 1.49
CA TYR A 97 5.01 -8.39 1.14
C TYR A 97 5.60 -9.31 2.22
N ARG A 98 5.15 -9.24 3.48
CA ARG A 98 5.69 -10.10 4.55
C ARG A 98 5.54 -11.58 4.23
N GLY A 99 6.58 -12.37 4.47
CA GLY A 99 6.63 -13.81 4.16
C GLY A 99 5.90 -14.70 5.19
N GLY A 100 6.09 -16.02 5.07
CA GLY A 100 5.67 -16.99 6.09
C GLY A 100 4.14 -17.13 6.19
N LYS A 101 3.59 -17.04 7.41
CA LYS A 101 2.13 -17.18 7.64
C LYS A 101 1.32 -16.13 6.87
N GLU A 102 1.81 -14.89 6.78
CA GLU A 102 1.12 -13.81 6.06
C GLU A 102 1.11 -14.03 4.54
N GLN A 103 2.18 -14.59 3.97
CA GLN A 103 2.20 -14.99 2.55
C GLN A 103 1.17 -16.09 2.26
N LYS A 104 1.00 -17.06 3.17
CA LYS A 104 -0.02 -18.11 3.01
C LYS A 104 -1.44 -17.53 3.05
N ILE A 105 -1.71 -16.58 3.95
CA ILE A 105 -2.99 -15.89 4.00
C ILE A 105 -3.22 -15.07 2.74
N ARG A 106 -2.23 -14.28 2.28
CA ARG A 106 -2.32 -13.56 1.00
C ARG A 106 -2.59 -14.49 -0.17
N LYS A 107 -1.91 -15.63 -0.22
CA LYS A 107 -2.18 -16.66 -1.24
C LYS A 107 -3.62 -17.12 -1.19
N TYR A 108 -4.18 -17.44 -0.02
CA TYR A 108 -5.60 -17.78 0.12
C TYR A 108 -6.51 -16.67 -0.40
N LEU A 109 -6.25 -15.41 -0.02
CA LEU A 109 -7.04 -14.26 -0.46
C LEU A 109 -7.00 -14.06 -1.99
N LEU A 110 -5.85 -14.28 -2.61
CA LEU A 110 -5.67 -14.12 -4.06
C LEU A 110 -6.22 -15.30 -4.85
N GLU A 111 -5.96 -16.54 -4.40
CA GLU A 111 -6.48 -17.75 -5.03
C GLU A 111 -8.00 -17.88 -4.90
N GLY A 112 -8.58 -17.34 -3.82
CA GLY A 112 -10.02 -17.19 -3.66
C GLY A 112 -10.62 -16.03 -4.46
N ASN A 113 -9.80 -15.29 -5.22
CA ASN A 113 -10.18 -14.09 -5.96
C ASN A 113 -10.87 -13.02 -5.09
N PHE A 114 -10.40 -12.84 -3.86
CA PHE A 114 -11.03 -11.92 -2.90
C PHE A 114 -10.46 -10.50 -2.91
N ILE A 115 -9.21 -10.32 -3.36
CA ILE A 115 -8.59 -8.99 -3.46
C ILE A 115 -8.96 -8.38 -4.81
N ASP A 116 -9.62 -7.23 -4.79
CA ASP A 116 -10.07 -6.50 -5.98
C ASP A 116 -9.07 -5.41 -6.40
N ALA A 117 -8.55 -4.67 -5.41
CA ALA A 117 -7.57 -3.62 -5.63
C ALA A 117 -6.66 -3.40 -4.42
N VAL A 118 -5.47 -2.87 -4.68
CA VAL A 118 -4.49 -2.38 -3.69
C VAL A 118 -4.13 -0.94 -4.03
N ILE A 119 -4.36 -0.02 -3.10
CA ILE A 119 -4.11 1.42 -3.28
C ILE A 119 -3.02 1.83 -2.30
N GLN A 120 -1.84 2.21 -2.81
CA GLN A 120 -0.78 2.78 -1.99
C GLN A 120 -1.09 4.24 -1.71
N LEU A 121 -1.17 4.62 -0.44
CA LEU A 121 -1.43 6.00 -0.02
C LEU A 121 -0.13 6.78 0.25
N PRO A 122 -0.20 8.12 0.24
CA PRO A 122 0.90 8.98 0.68
C PRO A 122 1.43 8.65 2.08
N PRO A 123 2.73 8.91 2.34
CA PRO A 123 3.25 8.93 3.69
C PRO A 123 2.63 10.07 4.48
N ASN A 124 2.75 10.02 5.82
CA ASN A 124 2.43 11.15 6.70
C ASN A 124 0.98 11.68 6.60
N LEU A 125 0.03 10.83 6.22
CA LEU A 125 -1.41 11.15 6.23
C LEU A 125 -2.03 11.10 7.63
N PHE A 126 -1.53 10.21 8.49
CA PHE A 126 -2.12 9.93 9.79
C PHE A 126 -1.45 10.69 10.93
N PHE A 127 -2.21 11.01 11.97
CA PHE A 127 -1.64 11.60 13.19
C PHE A 127 -0.78 10.57 13.93
N GLY A 128 0.37 11.01 14.43
CA GLY A 128 1.25 10.18 15.26
C GLY A 128 2.17 9.22 14.50
N THR A 129 2.15 9.21 13.17
CA THR A 129 3.07 8.39 12.37
C THR A 129 3.34 8.99 10.99
N SER A 130 4.59 8.88 10.52
CA SER A 130 4.99 9.31 9.17
C SER A 130 4.92 8.18 8.13
N ILE A 131 4.54 6.97 8.54
CA ILE A 131 4.49 5.82 7.65
C ILE A 131 3.48 6.04 6.51
N ALA A 132 3.79 5.49 5.34
CA ALA A 132 2.79 5.27 4.31
C ALA A 132 1.87 4.11 4.72
N THR A 133 0.64 4.16 4.21
CA THR A 133 -0.40 3.14 4.43
C THR A 133 -0.92 2.67 3.08
N CYS A 134 -1.66 1.58 3.06
CA CYS A 134 -2.35 1.15 1.85
C CYS A 134 -3.82 0.86 2.15
N ILE A 135 -4.64 0.83 1.11
CA ILE A 135 -5.99 0.31 1.17
C ILE A 135 -6.02 -1.01 0.42
N ILE A 136 -6.56 -2.05 1.04
CA ILE A 136 -6.95 -3.29 0.37
C ILE A 136 -8.47 -3.26 0.18
N VAL A 137 -8.90 -3.43 -1.07
CA VAL A 137 -10.32 -3.57 -1.42
C VAL A 137 -10.63 -5.05 -1.62
N LEU A 138 -11.63 -5.56 -0.90
CA LEU A 138 -12.08 -6.95 -1.01
C LEU A 138 -13.47 -7.04 -1.66
N LYS A 139 -13.68 -8.10 -2.45
CA LYS A 139 -14.97 -8.50 -3.01
C LYS A 139 -15.07 -10.01 -3.05
N LYS A 140 -16.27 -10.57 -2.84
CA LYS A 140 -16.53 -12.02 -3.02
C LYS A 140 -16.93 -12.38 -4.44
N SER A 141 -17.54 -11.45 -5.17
CA SER A 141 -17.91 -11.61 -6.58
C SER A 141 -17.22 -10.55 -7.42
N LYS A 142 -16.40 -11.00 -8.38
CA LYS A 142 -15.68 -10.15 -9.33
C LYS A 142 -15.98 -10.62 -10.76
N ASN A 143 -15.88 -9.69 -11.71
CA ASN A 143 -16.07 -9.98 -13.13
C ASN A 143 -14.85 -10.68 -13.76
N ASP A 144 -13.67 -10.52 -13.15
CA ASP A 144 -12.41 -11.14 -13.55
C ASP A 144 -11.56 -11.49 -12.31
N ASP A 145 -10.39 -12.10 -12.54
CA ASP A 145 -9.43 -12.49 -11.50
C ASP A 145 -8.26 -11.50 -11.33
N SER A 146 -8.33 -10.34 -11.98
CA SER A 146 -7.27 -9.34 -11.96
C SER A 146 -7.27 -8.53 -10.65
N VAL A 147 -6.11 -8.01 -10.28
CA VAL A 147 -5.96 -7.05 -9.19
C VAL A 147 -5.53 -5.71 -9.75
N LEU A 148 -6.25 -4.65 -9.40
CA LEU A 148 -5.88 -3.29 -9.72
C LEU A 148 -4.89 -2.75 -8.67
N PHE A 149 -3.78 -2.19 -9.12
CA PHE A 149 -2.82 -1.49 -8.30
C PHE A 149 -2.90 0.00 -8.61
N ILE A 150 -3.02 0.84 -7.58
CA ILE A 150 -3.00 2.30 -7.71
C ILE A 150 -1.89 2.85 -6.81
N ASP A 151 -1.00 3.64 -7.40
CA ASP A 151 0.02 4.39 -6.67
C ASP A 151 -0.42 5.84 -6.46
N ALA A 152 -0.99 6.13 -5.29
CA ALA A 152 -1.33 7.48 -4.90
C ALA A 152 -0.25 8.12 -4.01
N SER A 153 0.94 7.52 -3.87
CA SER A 153 1.95 7.95 -2.89
C SER A 153 2.42 9.39 -3.06
N GLU A 154 2.41 9.92 -4.30
CA GLU A 154 2.76 11.30 -4.64
C GLU A 154 1.55 12.26 -4.70
N ARG A 155 0.33 11.76 -4.46
CA ARG A 155 -0.90 12.55 -4.55
C ARG A 155 -1.30 13.12 -3.21
N PHE A 156 -0.75 14.28 -2.85
CA PHE A 156 -1.11 14.96 -1.63
C PHE A 156 -0.78 16.45 -1.69
N VAL A 157 -1.43 17.20 -0.82
CA VAL A 157 -1.03 18.56 -0.45
C VAL A 157 -0.41 18.55 0.94
N HIS A 158 0.65 19.32 1.12
CA HIS A 158 1.24 19.53 2.44
C HIS A 158 0.40 20.52 3.25
N VAL A 159 -0.07 20.08 4.43
CA VAL A 159 -0.83 20.91 5.37
C VAL A 159 -0.17 20.83 6.74
N GLY A 160 0.62 21.85 7.06
CA GLY A 160 1.44 21.88 8.27
C GLY A 160 2.45 20.73 8.28
N ASN A 161 2.38 19.88 9.30
CA ASN A 161 3.28 18.72 9.45
C ASN A 161 2.71 17.43 8.85
N GLN A 162 1.60 17.48 8.11
CA GLN A 162 0.94 16.31 7.55
C GLN A 162 0.68 16.46 6.06
N ASN A 163 0.51 15.32 5.41
CA ASN A 163 -0.01 15.25 4.07
C ASN A 163 -1.53 15.10 4.14
N GLN A 164 -2.24 15.65 3.15
CA GLN A 164 -3.68 15.46 3.00
C GLN A 164 -4.00 15.16 1.54
N LEU A 165 -4.98 14.29 1.32
CA LEU A 165 -5.56 14.09 -0.01
C LEU A 165 -6.49 15.28 -0.30
N SER A 166 -6.24 15.99 -1.39
CA SER A 166 -7.19 16.98 -1.89
C SER A 166 -8.42 16.30 -2.50
N PRO A 167 -9.55 17.01 -2.67
CA PRO A 167 -10.70 16.47 -3.40
C PRO A 167 -10.34 15.95 -4.80
N ASP A 168 -9.41 16.62 -5.50
CA ASP A 168 -8.95 16.20 -6.82
C ASP A 168 -8.11 14.90 -6.76
N ASP A 169 -7.29 14.73 -5.71
CA ASP A 169 -6.55 13.49 -5.48
C ASP A 169 -7.50 12.31 -5.26
N ILE A 170 -8.53 12.50 -4.43
CA ILE A 170 -9.55 11.49 -4.16
C ILE A 170 -10.32 11.15 -5.43
N ALA A 171 -10.74 12.16 -6.19
CA ALA A 171 -11.46 11.97 -7.45
C ALA A 171 -10.62 11.18 -8.46
N ALA A 172 -9.32 11.46 -8.58
CA ALA A 172 -8.45 10.73 -9.49
C ALA A 172 -8.20 9.27 -9.07
N ILE A 173 -8.06 9.00 -7.76
CA ILE A 173 -7.97 7.62 -7.24
C ILE A 173 -9.27 6.87 -7.54
N MET A 174 -10.42 7.50 -7.31
CA MET A 174 -11.72 6.91 -7.59
C MET A 174 -11.93 6.65 -9.08
N ASP A 175 -11.55 7.60 -9.94
CA ASP A 175 -11.63 7.46 -11.39
C ASP A 175 -10.77 6.28 -11.90
N ALA A 176 -9.54 6.15 -11.40
CA ALA A 176 -8.70 4.99 -11.71
C ALA A 176 -9.31 3.67 -11.19
N TYR A 177 -9.91 3.67 -9.99
CA TYR A 177 -10.58 2.48 -9.45
C TYR A 177 -11.79 2.06 -10.30
N VAL A 178 -12.61 3.02 -10.72
CA VAL A 178 -13.81 2.74 -11.53
C VAL A 178 -13.44 2.31 -12.95
N LYS A 179 -12.48 2.98 -13.59
CA LYS A 179 -12.06 2.66 -14.96
C LYS A 179 -11.26 1.36 -15.04
N ARG A 180 -10.46 1.06 -14.01
CA ARG A 180 -9.53 -0.09 -13.97
C ARG A 180 -8.58 -0.14 -15.18
N GLU A 181 -8.21 1.02 -15.71
CA GLU A 181 -7.28 1.13 -16.83
C GLU A 181 -5.86 1.41 -16.32
N PRO A 182 -4.82 0.82 -16.95
CA PRO A 182 -3.44 1.19 -16.66
C PRO A 182 -3.16 2.65 -17.04
N VAL A 183 -2.58 3.40 -16.11
CA VAL A 183 -2.13 4.77 -16.32
C VAL A 183 -0.67 4.85 -15.92
N GLU A 184 0.16 5.39 -16.81
CA GLU A 184 1.60 5.50 -16.59
C GLU A 184 1.89 6.17 -15.24
N HIS A 185 2.74 5.53 -14.44
CA HIS A 185 3.13 5.96 -13.10
C HIS A 185 2.01 6.10 -12.06
N PHE A 186 0.81 5.61 -12.35
CA PHE A 186 -0.33 5.78 -11.46
C PHE A 186 -1.13 4.50 -11.20
N SER A 187 -1.37 3.68 -12.22
CA SER A 187 -2.14 2.45 -12.05
C SER A 187 -1.72 1.34 -13.00
N ALA A 188 -1.86 0.10 -12.54
CA ALA A 188 -1.59 -1.10 -13.32
C ALA A 188 -2.59 -2.20 -12.95
N VAL A 189 -2.89 -3.08 -13.91
CA VAL A 189 -3.71 -4.27 -13.68
C VAL A 189 -2.83 -5.49 -13.85
N ALA A 190 -2.81 -6.37 -12.85
CA ALA A 190 -2.06 -7.62 -12.92
C ALA A 190 -3.00 -8.82 -12.88
N SER A 191 -2.68 -9.83 -13.69
CA SER A 191 -3.35 -11.13 -13.63
C SER A 191 -2.93 -11.91 -12.39
N LEU A 192 -3.76 -12.86 -11.97
CA LEU A 192 -3.38 -13.79 -10.90
C LEU A 192 -2.09 -14.56 -11.23
N GLU A 193 -1.86 -14.88 -12.51
CA GLU A 193 -0.63 -15.55 -12.95
C GLU A 193 0.63 -14.71 -12.72
N ASP A 194 0.57 -13.41 -12.99
CA ASP A 194 1.70 -12.51 -12.76
C ASP A 194 1.98 -12.33 -11.28
N ILE A 195 0.93 -12.29 -10.45
CA ILE A 195 1.05 -12.24 -9.00
C ILE A 195 1.65 -13.54 -8.44
N ARG A 196 1.29 -14.70 -9.00
CA ARG A 196 1.90 -16.00 -8.64
C ARG A 196 3.39 -16.04 -8.95
N LYS A 197 3.82 -15.52 -10.11
CA LYS A 197 5.25 -15.43 -10.49
C LYS A 197 6.04 -14.52 -9.53
N ASN A 198 5.37 -13.58 -8.89
CA ASN A 198 5.94 -12.67 -7.91
C ASN A 198 5.72 -13.13 -6.45
N ASP A 199 5.57 -14.45 -6.22
CA ASP A 199 5.44 -15.05 -4.88
C ASP A 199 4.31 -14.45 -4.02
N TYR A 200 3.22 -14.00 -4.66
CA TYR A 200 2.08 -13.35 -4.01
C TYR A 200 2.46 -12.05 -3.26
N VAL A 201 3.49 -11.35 -3.74
CA VAL A 201 3.84 -10.00 -3.27
C VAL A 201 2.96 -8.97 -3.98
N LEU A 202 2.30 -8.11 -3.21
CA LEU A 202 1.34 -7.10 -3.68
C LEU A 202 1.87 -5.67 -3.55
N SER A 203 3.17 -5.49 -3.37
CA SER A 203 3.77 -4.16 -3.33
C SER A 203 3.50 -3.41 -4.63
N VAL A 204 2.85 -2.25 -4.55
CA VAL A 204 2.43 -1.47 -5.73
C VAL A 204 3.60 -1.13 -6.66
N SER A 205 4.78 -0.83 -6.11
CA SER A 205 6.01 -0.55 -6.88
C SER A 205 6.50 -1.71 -7.75
N GLY A 206 6.03 -2.94 -7.52
CA GLY A 206 6.30 -4.09 -8.38
C GLY A 206 5.46 -4.09 -9.67
N TYR A 207 4.39 -3.28 -9.72
CA TYR A 207 3.40 -3.27 -10.81
C TYR A 207 3.29 -1.90 -11.48
N VAL A 208 3.38 -0.81 -10.70
CA VAL A 208 3.36 0.57 -11.20
C VAL A 208 4.80 1.09 -11.21
N GLN A 209 5.31 1.40 -12.40
CA GLN A 209 6.65 1.96 -12.54
C GLN A 209 6.66 3.41 -12.05
N PRO A 210 7.54 3.81 -11.11
CA PRO A 210 7.64 5.19 -10.69
C PRO A 210 8.16 6.08 -11.82
N LYS A 211 7.92 7.39 -11.73
CA LYS A 211 8.50 8.37 -12.66
C LYS A 211 10.02 8.32 -12.57
N ASP A 212 10.69 8.27 -13.71
CA ASP A 212 12.14 8.47 -13.75
C ASP A 212 12.43 9.97 -13.59
N THR A 213 12.73 10.38 -12.36
CA THR A 213 13.05 11.77 -12.01
C THR A 213 14.53 12.09 -12.13
N ARG A 214 15.36 11.14 -12.57
CA ARG A 214 16.79 11.40 -12.77
C ARG A 214 16.96 12.45 -13.85
N GLU A 215 17.79 13.45 -13.57
CA GLU A 215 18.20 14.41 -14.59
C GLU A 215 18.86 13.64 -15.73
N LYS A 216 18.33 13.79 -16.95
CA LYS A 216 19.02 13.32 -18.15
C LYS A 216 20.24 14.20 -18.34
N ILE A 217 21.37 13.74 -17.81
CA ILE A 217 22.67 14.37 -18.06
C ILE A 217 22.96 14.25 -19.55
N ASP A 218 23.05 15.39 -20.24
CA ASP A 218 23.57 15.42 -21.60
C ASP A 218 25.05 15.04 -21.55
N ILE A 219 25.35 13.81 -21.93
CA ILE A 219 26.72 13.26 -21.92
C ILE A 219 27.64 14.06 -22.85
N ALA A 220 27.13 14.62 -23.94
CA ALA A 220 27.93 15.43 -24.85
C ALA A 220 28.29 16.78 -24.20
N GLU A 221 27.33 17.40 -23.49
CA GLU A 221 27.59 18.62 -22.73
C GLU A 221 28.55 18.38 -21.56
N LEU A 222 28.35 17.31 -20.81
CA LEU A 222 29.26 16.92 -19.73
C LEU A 222 30.68 16.69 -20.27
N ASN A 223 30.83 16.00 -21.40
CA ASN A 223 32.13 15.79 -22.05
C ASN A 223 32.78 17.09 -22.53
N ARG A 224 31.99 18.06 -23.03
CA ARG A 224 32.49 19.40 -23.36
C ARG A 224 32.99 20.12 -22.12
N GLN A 225 32.24 20.09 -21.02
CA GLN A 225 32.65 20.70 -19.76
C GLN A 225 33.94 20.08 -19.22
N ILE A 226 34.04 18.75 -19.21
CA ILE A 226 35.25 18.03 -18.80
C ILE A 226 36.44 18.45 -19.67
N SER A 227 36.27 18.48 -20.99
CA SER A 227 37.33 18.87 -21.93
C SER A 227 37.79 20.33 -21.70
N GLY A 228 36.85 21.23 -21.42
CA GLY A 228 37.14 22.63 -21.09
C GLY A 228 37.90 22.78 -19.77
N ILE A 229 37.51 22.02 -18.74
CA ILE A 229 38.20 21.99 -17.44
C ILE A 229 39.65 21.52 -17.61
N VAL A 230 39.88 20.44 -18.36
CA VAL A 230 41.23 19.91 -18.62
C VAL A 230 42.09 20.91 -19.40
N ALA A 231 41.52 21.57 -20.41
CA ALA A 231 42.24 22.61 -21.16
C ALA A 231 42.66 23.77 -20.25
N ARG A 232 41.76 24.21 -19.36
CA ARG A 232 42.05 25.27 -18.38
C ARG A 232 43.09 24.85 -17.35
N GLU A 233 43.06 23.61 -16.88
CA GLU A 233 44.08 23.06 -15.99
C GLU A 233 45.47 23.12 -16.64
N ASN A 234 45.58 22.68 -17.90
CA ASN A 234 46.86 22.69 -18.63
C ASN A 234 47.39 24.11 -18.84
N GLU A 235 46.52 25.06 -19.16
CA GLU A 235 46.88 26.48 -19.30
C GLU A 235 47.43 27.03 -17.97
N LEU A 236 46.74 26.78 -16.86
CA LEU A 236 47.16 27.21 -15.53
C LEU A 236 48.48 26.56 -15.10
N ARG A 237 48.67 25.26 -15.36
CA ARG A 237 49.96 24.58 -15.11
C ARG A 237 51.09 25.24 -15.88
N THR A 238 50.89 25.52 -17.17
CA THR A 238 51.90 26.19 -18.01
C THR A 238 52.29 27.56 -17.45
N GLN A 239 51.30 28.33 -16.95
CA GLN A 239 51.55 29.62 -16.32
C GLN A 239 52.34 29.48 -15.01
N ILE A 240 52.00 28.47 -14.19
CA ILE A 240 52.74 28.19 -12.95
C ILE A 240 54.19 27.79 -13.26
N ASP A 241 54.40 26.88 -14.22
CA ASP A 241 55.74 26.42 -14.61
C ASP A 241 56.62 27.58 -15.10
N ALA A 242 56.04 28.52 -15.84
CA ALA A 242 56.74 29.73 -16.28
C ALA A 242 57.17 30.63 -15.11
N ILE A 243 56.30 30.80 -14.11
CA ILE A 243 56.63 31.58 -12.88
C ILE A 243 57.73 30.86 -12.09
N VAL A 244 57.65 29.53 -11.95
CA VAL A 244 58.68 28.75 -11.24
C VAL A 244 60.03 28.88 -11.95
N ALA A 245 60.06 28.74 -13.28
CA ALA A 245 61.30 28.90 -14.04
C ALA A 245 61.92 30.31 -13.95
N ASP A 246 61.09 31.35 -13.83
CA ASP A 246 61.58 32.73 -13.60
C ASP A 246 62.18 32.88 -12.19
N LEU A 247 61.61 32.23 -11.18
CA LEU A 247 62.11 32.26 -9.79
C LEU A 247 63.35 31.39 -9.56
N GLU A 248 63.59 30.37 -10.40
CA GLU A 248 64.76 29.49 -10.32
C GLU A 248 66.00 30.05 -11.04
N ASN A 249 65.85 31.15 -11.80
CA ASN A 249 66.96 31.89 -12.44
C ASN A 249 67.43 33.10 -11.60
#